data_AF-A0A960Q4Y4-F1
#
_entry.id   AF-A0A960Q4Y4-F1
#
_cell.length_a   1.000
_cell.length_b   1.000
_cell.length_c   1.000
_cell.angle_alpha   90.00
_cell.angle_beta   90.00
_cell.angle_gamma   90.00
#
_symmetry.space_group_name_H-M   'P 1'
#
loop_
_entity.id
_entity.type
_entity.pdbx_description
1 polymer ?
#
loop_
_entity_poly.entity_id
_entity_poly.type
_entity_poly.pdbx_seq_one_letter_code
_entity_poly.pdbx_strand_id
1 'polypeptide(L)'
;MMIDSGKIESPALRLARYLKEFVGLRSTTVRDFSKYESVIWFNEMPQVADCRSAAWTDALESDESWLEVRKQEFRNPPAPPAAIAQWVDETALARATQVFPPLREFILVEDTNAELEDGESPPMVKVFLKDHPEAERGYEQYRPKWEAWSEDHRRREAVQRIYAKLFTLHTQLQKQGEILELVLGMGLLDWRAPGGNSAIAVRRHVVVGNVELTFEPGKGIIRIGPPGEGARLRIEDDMLEAELRPDRSHYTELETQLEEIGDAVWDKPLVYEALRSWAGVLEANAHWHEGLDAREGNGKYPCVSFAPALILRKRLQTGMVRVYEKLIEDLGEENSSVPDGWGILIDDKWESKPPSIPKPVDELTGITPSDSEIYFPLPANREQRQIVRALESDRHVLVQGPPGTGKSHTIANLMCHLLATGKRVLITAETARALKVL
;
A
#
# COMPACT_ATOMS: atom_id res chain seq x y z
N MET A 1 -17.20 -54.56 12.18
CA MET A 1 -17.28 -53.18 12.68
C MET A 1 -16.02 -52.93 13.49
N MET A 2 -14.93 -52.58 12.80
CA MET A 2 -13.68 -52.20 13.46
C MET A 2 -13.88 -50.76 13.94
N ILE A 3 -13.79 -50.55 15.24
CA ILE A 3 -13.73 -49.23 15.83
C ILE A 3 -12.33 -48.72 15.51
N ASP A 4 -12.25 -47.79 14.58
CA ASP A 4 -11.07 -46.99 14.32
C ASP A 4 -10.70 -46.30 15.65
N SER A 5 -9.60 -46.74 16.26
CA SER A 5 -9.04 -46.12 17.45
C SER A 5 -8.49 -44.76 17.03
N GLY A 6 -9.37 -43.76 16.92
CA GLY A 6 -9.01 -42.40 16.54
C GLY A 6 -7.88 -41.90 17.42
N LYS A 7 -6.69 -41.72 16.84
CA LYS A 7 -5.59 -41.00 17.48
C LYS A 7 -6.19 -39.67 17.97
N ILE A 8 -6.22 -39.47 19.29
CA ILE A 8 -6.67 -38.20 19.87
C ILE A 8 -5.73 -37.13 19.31
N GLU A 9 -6.29 -36.28 18.47
CA GLU A 9 -5.59 -35.19 17.80
C GLU A 9 -4.86 -34.33 18.84
N SER A 10 -3.61 -33.95 18.56
CA SER A 10 -2.81 -33.21 19.54
C SER A 10 -3.49 -31.88 19.89
N PRO A 11 -3.49 -31.47 21.16
CA PRO A 11 -4.04 -30.18 21.57
C PRO A 11 -3.48 -28.97 20.77
N ALA A 12 -2.22 -29.04 20.31
CA ALA A 12 -1.62 -28.05 19.41
C ALA A 12 -2.26 -28.02 18.02
N LEU A 13 -2.51 -29.18 17.42
CA LEU A 13 -3.17 -29.26 16.11
C LEU A 13 -4.60 -28.69 16.19
N ARG A 14 -5.32 -28.96 17.30
CA ARG A 14 -6.64 -28.38 17.55
C ARG A 14 -6.61 -26.85 17.67
N LEU A 15 -5.64 -26.29 18.39
CA LEU A 15 -5.48 -24.84 18.50
C LEU A 15 -5.17 -24.21 17.13
N ALA A 16 -4.26 -24.81 16.35
CA ALA A 16 -3.92 -24.32 15.02
C ALA A 16 -5.13 -24.33 14.07
N ARG A 17 -5.93 -25.40 14.07
CA ARG A 17 -7.18 -25.47 13.31
C ARG A 17 -8.19 -24.44 13.77
N TYR A 18 -8.37 -24.27 15.08
CA TYR A 18 -9.28 -23.26 15.63
C TYR A 18 -8.88 -21.85 15.17
N LEU A 19 -7.60 -21.50 15.25
CA LEU A 19 -7.11 -20.18 14.82
C LEU A 19 -7.29 -19.97 13.32
N LYS A 20 -7.04 -21.01 12.50
CA LYS A 20 -7.32 -21.00 11.06
C LYS A 20 -8.79 -20.66 10.77
N GLU A 21 -9.72 -21.41 11.37
CA GLU A 21 -11.16 -21.22 11.19
C GLU A 21 -11.64 -19.87 11.72
N PHE A 22 -11.15 -19.46 12.90
CA PHE A 22 -11.49 -18.18 13.51
C PHE A 22 -11.10 -17.00 12.61
N VAL A 23 -9.89 -17.04 12.04
CA VAL A 23 -9.44 -16.01 11.10
C VAL A 23 -10.22 -16.07 9.79
N GLY A 24 -10.49 -17.27 9.27
CA GLY A 24 -11.31 -17.46 8.07
C GLY A 24 -12.71 -16.85 8.20
N LEU A 25 -13.41 -17.11 9.32
CA LEU A 25 -14.76 -16.57 9.60
C LEU A 25 -14.81 -15.04 9.69
N ARG A 26 -13.72 -14.42 10.14
CA ARG A 26 -13.62 -12.95 10.23
C ARG A 26 -13.15 -12.32 8.92
N SER A 27 -12.66 -13.11 7.97
CA SER A 27 -12.21 -12.61 6.68
C SER A 27 -13.40 -12.38 5.75
N THR A 28 -13.48 -11.19 5.16
CA THR A 28 -14.42 -10.91 4.06
C THR A 28 -13.69 -11.06 2.72
N THR A 29 -14.12 -11.99 1.89
CA THR A 29 -13.57 -12.17 0.54
C THR A 29 -13.82 -10.95 -0.34
N VAL A 30 -12.74 -10.32 -0.80
CA VAL A 30 -12.80 -9.23 -1.77
C VAL A 30 -12.64 -9.80 -3.17
N ARG A 31 -13.70 -9.71 -3.98
CA ARG A 31 -13.72 -10.24 -5.35
C ARG A 31 -13.49 -9.20 -6.44
N ASP A 32 -13.59 -7.92 -6.10
CA ASP A 32 -13.53 -6.80 -7.04
C ASP A 32 -12.62 -5.70 -6.50
N PHE A 33 -11.68 -5.23 -7.32
CA PHE A 33 -10.73 -4.17 -6.94
C PHE A 33 -11.41 -2.85 -6.57
N SER A 34 -12.63 -2.60 -7.06
CA SER A 34 -13.42 -1.39 -6.73
C SER A 34 -13.73 -1.27 -5.23
N LYS A 35 -13.60 -2.36 -4.47
CA LYS A 35 -13.77 -2.37 -3.01
C LYS A 35 -12.52 -1.95 -2.23
N TYR A 36 -11.38 -1.75 -2.90
CA TYR A 36 -10.15 -1.28 -2.25
C TYR A 36 -10.23 0.22 -1.95
N GLU A 37 -9.38 0.66 -1.01
CA GLU A 37 -9.34 2.07 -0.59
C GLU A 37 -8.82 2.98 -1.71
N SER A 38 -7.84 2.48 -2.48
CA SER A 38 -7.34 3.17 -3.67
C SER A 38 -6.69 2.19 -4.65
N VAL A 39 -6.84 2.46 -5.93
CA VAL A 39 -6.15 1.76 -7.02
C VAL A 39 -5.57 2.80 -7.97
N ILE A 40 -4.28 2.71 -8.26
CA ILE A 40 -3.59 3.57 -9.22
C ILE A 40 -3.00 2.67 -10.31
N TRP A 41 -3.53 2.78 -11.52
CA TRP A 41 -3.11 1.98 -12.66
C TRP A 41 -1.87 2.58 -13.32
N PHE A 42 -0.94 1.74 -13.74
CA PHE A 42 0.28 2.19 -14.44
C PHE A 42 -0.01 2.70 -15.85
N ASN A 43 -1.03 2.19 -16.54
CA ASN A 43 -1.42 2.68 -17.88
C ASN A 43 -1.96 4.12 -17.89
N GLU A 44 -2.50 4.61 -16.76
CA GLU A 44 -3.02 5.96 -16.59
C GLU A 44 -1.90 6.97 -16.26
N MET A 45 -0.69 6.51 -15.97
CA MET A 45 0.42 7.38 -15.59
C MET A 45 1.06 8.02 -16.83
N PRO A 46 1.39 9.32 -16.78
CA PRO A 46 2.05 10.00 -17.90
C PRO A 46 3.47 9.46 -18.07
N GLN A 47 3.83 9.06 -19.30
CA GLN A 47 5.15 8.52 -19.64
C GLN A 47 6.11 9.65 -20.03
N VAL A 48 6.55 10.41 -19.03
CA VAL A 48 7.40 11.61 -19.21
C VAL A 48 8.57 11.59 -18.22
N ALA A 49 9.60 12.43 -18.44
CA ALA A 49 10.81 12.43 -17.62
C ALA A 49 10.56 12.64 -16.11
N ASP A 50 9.49 13.35 -15.74
CA ASP A 50 9.13 13.60 -14.34
C ASP A 50 8.22 12.51 -13.71
N CYS A 51 7.85 11.49 -14.48
CA CYS A 51 7.07 10.32 -14.06
C CYS A 51 7.63 9.08 -14.77
N ARG A 52 8.64 8.47 -14.14
CA ARG A 52 9.43 7.37 -14.73
C ARG A 52 9.03 6.06 -14.08
N SER A 53 8.89 5.01 -14.87
CA SER A 53 8.68 3.65 -14.34
C SER A 53 9.40 2.61 -15.18
N ALA A 54 9.89 1.57 -14.52
CA ALA A 54 10.42 0.37 -15.17
C ALA A 54 9.36 -0.36 -16.02
N ALA A 55 8.06 -0.08 -15.83
CA ALA A 55 6.97 -0.64 -16.63
C ALA A 55 7.03 -0.25 -18.13
N TRP A 56 7.57 0.92 -18.46
CA TRP A 56 7.60 1.47 -19.83
C TRP A 56 8.95 2.10 -20.21
N THR A 57 9.96 2.07 -19.35
CA THR A 57 11.28 2.64 -19.65
C THR A 57 12.39 1.83 -18.98
N ASP A 58 13.41 1.45 -19.75
CA ASP A 58 14.61 0.73 -19.26
C ASP A 58 15.59 1.62 -18.48
N ALA A 59 15.23 2.88 -18.24
CA ALA A 59 16.12 3.88 -17.65
C ALA A 59 16.16 3.85 -16.12
N LEU A 60 15.26 3.09 -15.47
CA LEU A 60 15.33 2.81 -14.05
C LEU A 60 15.92 1.41 -13.88
N GLU A 61 16.92 1.28 -13.01
CA GLU A 61 17.34 -0.04 -12.55
C GLU A 61 16.14 -0.65 -11.80
N SER A 62 15.55 -1.70 -12.38
CA SER A 62 14.31 -2.34 -11.93
C SER A 62 14.37 -2.80 -10.49
N ASP A 63 15.57 -3.04 -9.99
CA ASP A 63 15.84 -3.68 -8.72
C ASP A 63 15.89 -2.67 -7.56
N GLU A 64 16.03 -1.37 -7.87
CA GLU A 64 16.06 -0.30 -6.86
C GLU A 64 14.79 0.56 -6.85
N SER A 65 14.18 0.81 -8.02
CA SER A 65 13.03 1.73 -8.12
C SER A 65 12.10 1.39 -9.27
N TRP A 66 10.87 1.00 -8.95
CA TRP A 66 9.80 0.67 -9.89
C TRP A 66 9.08 1.89 -10.47
N LEU A 67 8.93 2.96 -9.67
CA LEU A 67 8.26 4.21 -10.07
C LEU A 67 8.91 5.40 -9.35
N GLU A 68 9.25 6.45 -10.09
CA GLU A 68 9.70 7.74 -9.56
C GLU A 68 8.81 8.85 -10.10
N VAL A 69 8.19 9.63 -9.21
CA VAL A 69 7.36 10.79 -9.58
C VAL A 69 7.86 12.04 -8.87
N ARG A 70 8.08 13.10 -9.66
CA ARG A 70 8.58 14.39 -9.20
C ARG A 70 7.46 15.41 -9.07
N LYS A 71 7.49 16.19 -7.99
CA LYS A 71 6.59 17.32 -7.78
C LYS A 71 6.76 18.34 -8.90
N GLN A 72 5.65 18.87 -9.39
CA GLN A 72 5.65 19.80 -10.50
C GLN A 72 5.61 21.25 -10.03
N GLU A 73 6.31 22.10 -10.79
CA GLU A 73 6.21 23.55 -10.69
C GLU A 73 5.39 24.08 -11.86
N PHE A 74 4.43 24.95 -11.55
CA PHE A 74 3.54 25.54 -12.55
C PHE A 74 4.01 26.94 -12.88
N ARG A 75 4.12 27.22 -14.18
CA ARG A 75 4.39 28.56 -14.69
C ARG A 75 3.06 29.30 -14.89
N ASN A 76 3.07 30.60 -14.61
CA ASN A 76 1.94 31.46 -14.92
C ASN A 76 1.68 31.47 -16.44
N PRO A 77 0.42 31.62 -16.86
CA PRO A 77 0.10 31.83 -18.27
C PRO A 77 0.84 33.05 -18.81
N PRO A 78 1.22 33.05 -20.10
CA PRO A 78 1.80 34.23 -20.71
C PRO A 78 0.82 35.41 -20.63
N ALA A 79 1.31 36.62 -20.37
CA ALA A 79 0.42 37.78 -20.29
C ALA A 79 -0.17 38.09 -21.68
N PRO A 80 -1.49 38.29 -21.80
CA PRO A 80 -2.11 38.67 -23.07
C PRO A 80 -1.66 40.08 -23.49
N PRO A 81 -1.44 40.35 -24.78
CA PRO A 81 -1.24 41.70 -25.28
C PRO A 81 -2.41 42.63 -24.91
N ALA A 82 -2.12 43.91 -24.63
CA ALA A 82 -3.16 44.90 -24.30
C ALA A 82 -4.27 44.98 -25.36
N ALA A 83 -3.92 44.77 -26.64
CA ALA A 83 -4.86 44.75 -27.76
C ALA A 83 -5.94 43.66 -27.67
N ILE A 84 -5.71 42.56 -26.94
CA ILE A 84 -6.69 41.46 -26.78
C ILE A 84 -7.23 41.33 -25.36
N ALA A 85 -6.64 42.02 -24.38
CA ALA A 85 -6.98 41.86 -22.97
C ALA A 85 -8.47 42.13 -22.66
N GLN A 86 -9.09 43.08 -23.36
CA GLN A 86 -10.51 43.41 -23.20
C GLN A 86 -11.44 42.45 -23.98
N TRP A 87 -10.90 41.80 -25.02
CA TRP A 87 -11.65 40.97 -25.96
C TRP A 87 -11.69 39.49 -25.58
N VAL A 88 -10.81 39.03 -24.67
CA VAL A 88 -10.77 37.64 -24.23
C VAL A 88 -11.18 37.54 -22.76
N ASP A 89 -11.80 36.42 -22.38
CA ASP A 89 -12.02 36.10 -20.97
C ASP A 89 -10.68 35.71 -20.30
N GLU A 90 -10.21 36.56 -19.40
CA GLU A 90 -8.98 36.36 -18.63
C GLU A 90 -9.03 35.07 -17.79
N THR A 91 -10.20 34.70 -17.26
CA THR A 91 -10.37 33.46 -16.51
C THR A 91 -10.25 32.22 -17.39
N ALA A 92 -10.66 32.33 -18.66
CA ALA A 92 -10.48 31.28 -19.65
C ALA A 92 -9.01 31.18 -20.09
N LEU A 93 -8.30 32.31 -20.25
CA LEU A 93 -6.87 32.32 -20.55
C LEU A 93 -6.02 31.75 -19.41
N ALA A 94 -6.47 31.88 -18.18
CA ALA A 94 -5.80 31.30 -17.02
C ALA A 94 -5.96 29.78 -16.90
N ARG A 95 -6.88 29.16 -17.67
CA ARG A 95 -7.10 27.71 -17.65
C ARG A 95 -6.35 27.04 -18.80
N ALA A 96 -5.54 26.05 -18.49
CA ALA A 96 -4.85 25.27 -19.50
C ALA A 96 -5.82 24.29 -20.21
N THR A 97 -6.47 24.74 -21.28
CA THR A 97 -7.38 23.93 -22.11
C THR A 97 -6.76 23.54 -23.45
N GLN A 98 -7.27 22.48 -24.08
CA GLN A 98 -6.81 22.06 -25.41
C GLN A 98 -7.21 23.08 -26.50
N VAL A 99 -8.34 23.76 -26.31
CA VAL A 99 -8.85 24.77 -27.23
C VAL A 99 -8.49 26.15 -26.70
N PHE A 100 -7.93 26.99 -27.57
CA PHE A 100 -7.62 28.38 -27.25
C PHE A 100 -8.92 29.20 -27.12
N PRO A 101 -9.12 29.97 -26.02
CA PRO A 101 -10.36 30.70 -25.78
C PRO A 101 -10.68 31.73 -26.89
N PRO A 102 -11.91 31.76 -27.44
CA PRO A 102 -12.27 32.67 -28.52
C PRO A 102 -12.37 34.13 -28.06
N LEU A 103 -12.21 35.06 -29.00
CA LEU A 103 -12.51 36.48 -28.81
C LEU A 103 -14.02 36.71 -28.66
N ARG A 104 -14.38 37.71 -27.85
CA ARG A 104 -15.75 38.24 -27.75
C ARG A 104 -16.09 39.01 -29.03
N GLU A 105 -17.32 38.84 -29.52
CA GLU A 105 -17.79 39.55 -30.71
C GLU A 105 -17.94 41.07 -30.48
N PHE A 106 -18.25 41.47 -29.24
CA PHE A 106 -18.35 42.86 -28.81
C PHE A 106 -17.96 43.01 -27.33
N ILE A 107 -17.56 44.22 -26.96
CA ILE A 107 -17.31 44.65 -25.58
C ILE A 107 -18.17 45.87 -25.25
N LEU A 108 -18.41 46.10 -23.96
CA LEU A 108 -19.09 47.30 -23.46
C LEU A 108 -18.04 48.24 -22.86
N VAL A 109 -17.95 49.45 -23.40
CA VAL A 109 -17.01 50.49 -22.95
C VAL A 109 -17.81 51.75 -22.63
N GLU A 110 -17.37 52.51 -21.64
CA GLU A 110 -17.94 53.81 -21.29
C GLU A 110 -17.84 54.78 -22.47
N ASP A 111 -18.95 55.44 -22.82
CA ASP A 111 -18.97 56.47 -23.85
C ASP A 111 -18.37 57.77 -23.32
N THR A 112 -17.08 57.97 -23.56
CA THR A 112 -16.36 59.17 -23.15
C THR A 112 -16.80 60.44 -23.89
N ASN A 113 -17.66 60.32 -24.92
CA ASN A 113 -18.16 61.46 -25.70
C ASN A 113 -19.60 61.84 -25.34
N ALA A 114 -20.24 61.15 -24.40
CA ALA A 114 -21.58 61.49 -23.95
C ALA A 114 -21.56 62.80 -23.13
N GLU A 115 -22.51 63.71 -23.40
CA GLU A 115 -22.75 64.87 -22.54
C GLU A 115 -23.34 64.38 -21.21
N LEU A 116 -22.58 64.52 -20.11
CA LEU A 116 -22.99 64.09 -18.78
C LEU A 116 -23.60 65.25 -18.00
N GLU A 117 -24.78 65.03 -17.41
CA GLU A 117 -25.31 65.92 -16.36
C GLU A 117 -24.59 65.63 -15.02
N ASP A 118 -24.59 66.62 -14.12
CA ASP A 118 -23.79 66.61 -12.88
C ASP A 118 -24.18 65.43 -11.97
N GLY A 119 -23.32 64.40 -11.90
CA GLY A 119 -23.52 63.19 -11.10
C GLY A 119 -23.88 61.91 -11.88
N GLU A 120 -24.00 61.95 -13.22
CA GLU A 120 -24.28 60.76 -14.04
C GLU A 120 -23.01 60.00 -14.47
N SER A 121 -23.11 58.67 -14.52
CA SER A 121 -22.04 57.80 -15.07
C SER A 121 -22.19 57.69 -16.59
N PRO A 122 -21.08 57.62 -17.35
CA PRO A 122 -21.14 57.48 -18.80
C PRO A 122 -21.96 56.26 -19.24
N PRO A 123 -22.83 56.40 -20.27
CA PRO A 123 -23.55 55.26 -20.82
C PRO A 123 -22.57 54.27 -21.46
N MET A 124 -22.88 52.98 -21.37
CA MET A 124 -22.07 51.91 -21.96
C MET A 124 -22.42 51.74 -23.45
N VAL A 125 -21.42 51.81 -24.33
CA VAL A 125 -21.57 51.60 -25.77
C VAL A 125 -20.95 50.28 -26.19
N LYS A 126 -21.58 49.62 -27.16
CA LYS A 126 -21.08 48.38 -27.78
C LYS A 126 -19.99 48.70 -28.79
N VAL A 127 -18.80 48.18 -28.55
CA VAL A 127 -17.67 48.21 -29.49
C VAL A 127 -17.53 46.81 -30.09
N PHE A 128 -17.52 46.72 -31.43
CA PHE A 128 -17.50 45.42 -32.14
C PHE A 128 -16.09 45.04 -32.56
N LEU A 129 -15.77 43.74 -32.47
CA LEU A 129 -14.43 43.22 -32.78
C LEU A 129 -13.99 43.54 -34.22
N LYS A 130 -14.94 43.51 -35.17
CA LYS A 130 -14.71 43.80 -36.59
C LYS A 130 -14.05 45.17 -36.85
N ASP A 131 -14.25 46.11 -35.94
CA ASP A 131 -13.72 47.48 -36.06
C ASP A 131 -12.29 47.59 -35.48
N HIS A 132 -11.74 46.48 -34.95
CA HIS A 132 -10.45 46.39 -34.26
C HIS A 132 -9.52 45.30 -34.86
N PRO A 133 -8.99 45.48 -36.08
CA PRO A 133 -8.10 44.50 -36.72
C PRO A 133 -6.77 44.29 -35.97
N GLU A 134 -6.38 45.20 -35.08
CA GLU A 134 -5.26 45.03 -34.15
C GLU A 134 -5.51 43.93 -33.09
N ALA A 135 -6.76 43.73 -32.66
CA ALA A 135 -7.11 42.69 -31.70
C ALA A 135 -7.00 41.29 -32.36
N GLU A 136 -7.52 41.13 -33.58
CA GLU A 136 -7.40 39.86 -34.33
C GLU A 136 -5.93 39.51 -34.61
N ARG A 137 -5.12 40.48 -35.02
CA ARG A 137 -3.66 40.26 -35.23
C ARG A 137 -2.96 39.91 -33.93
N GLY A 138 -3.26 40.59 -32.83
CA GLY A 138 -2.70 40.29 -31.52
C GLY A 138 -3.07 38.88 -31.02
N TYR A 139 -4.28 38.44 -31.33
CA TYR A 139 -4.81 37.14 -30.95
C TYR A 139 -4.07 36.00 -31.67
N GLU A 140 -3.88 36.09 -32.99
CA GLU A 140 -3.13 35.09 -33.75
C GLU A 140 -1.64 35.07 -33.41
N GLN A 141 -1.04 36.21 -33.05
CA GLN A 141 0.35 36.25 -32.58
C GLN A 141 0.54 35.66 -31.18
N TYR A 142 -0.48 35.78 -30.33
CA TYR A 142 -0.44 35.30 -28.95
C TYR A 142 -0.79 33.81 -28.84
N ARG A 143 -1.69 33.30 -29.70
CA ARG A 143 -2.14 31.91 -29.73
C ARG A 143 -1.01 30.88 -29.57
N PRO A 144 0.09 30.88 -30.36
CA PRO A 144 1.12 29.86 -30.23
C PRO A 144 1.83 29.85 -28.86
N LYS A 145 1.99 31.04 -28.25
CA LYS A 145 2.61 31.15 -26.92
C LYS A 145 1.71 30.55 -25.85
N TRP A 146 0.41 30.81 -25.94
CA TRP A 146 -0.56 30.26 -25.01
C TRP A 146 -0.74 28.75 -25.21
N GLU A 147 -0.81 28.27 -26.46
CA GLU A 147 -0.96 26.84 -26.76
C GLU A 147 0.23 26.02 -26.22
N ALA A 148 1.46 26.51 -26.41
CA ALA A 148 2.66 25.89 -25.84
C ALA A 148 2.65 25.88 -24.30
N TRP A 149 2.20 26.97 -23.67
CA TRP A 149 2.03 27.00 -22.21
C TRP A 149 0.94 26.02 -21.74
N SER A 150 -0.21 25.99 -22.41
CA SER A 150 -1.34 25.14 -22.05
C SER A 150 -0.99 23.66 -22.18
N GLU A 151 -0.28 23.27 -23.24
CA GLU A 151 0.23 21.91 -23.41
C GLU A 151 1.20 21.51 -22.30
N ASP A 152 2.21 22.35 -22.01
CA ASP A 152 3.16 22.09 -20.90
C ASP A 152 2.44 22.01 -19.55
N HIS A 153 1.51 22.93 -19.28
CA HIS A 153 0.74 22.97 -18.04
C HIS A 153 -0.12 21.72 -17.89
N ARG A 154 -0.87 21.29 -18.91
CA ARG A 154 -1.69 20.07 -18.86
C ARG A 154 -0.83 18.83 -18.65
N ARG A 155 0.33 18.75 -19.29
CA ARG A 155 1.30 17.66 -19.08
C ARG A 155 1.78 17.62 -17.63
N ARG A 156 2.17 18.77 -17.06
CA ARG A 156 2.58 18.88 -15.65
C ARG A 156 1.44 18.56 -14.69
N GLU A 157 0.23 19.01 -14.98
CA GLU A 157 -0.95 18.72 -14.17
C GLU A 157 -1.24 17.21 -14.10
N ALA A 158 -1.08 16.49 -15.21
CA ALA A 158 -1.21 15.03 -15.22
C ALA A 158 -0.19 14.36 -14.28
N VAL A 159 1.08 14.77 -14.30
CA VAL A 159 2.12 14.27 -13.38
C VAL A 159 1.80 14.65 -11.93
N GLN A 160 1.43 15.91 -11.69
CA GLN A 160 1.08 16.42 -10.36
C GLN A 160 -0.10 15.67 -9.75
N ARG A 161 -1.07 15.24 -10.56
CA ARG A 161 -2.20 14.42 -10.12
C ARG A 161 -1.73 13.06 -9.58
N ILE A 162 -0.81 12.39 -10.26
CA ILE A 162 -0.22 11.13 -9.77
C ILE A 162 0.59 11.39 -8.50
N TYR A 163 1.42 12.43 -8.48
CA TYR A 163 2.18 12.81 -7.30
C TYR A 163 1.28 13.05 -6.08
N ALA A 164 0.17 13.79 -6.24
CA ALA A 164 -0.80 14.06 -5.18
C ALA A 164 -1.50 12.78 -4.69
N LYS A 165 -1.85 11.85 -5.60
CA LYS A 165 -2.38 10.54 -5.23
C LYS A 165 -1.36 9.76 -4.38
N LEU A 166 -0.12 9.64 -4.82
CA LEU A 166 0.94 8.94 -4.09
C LEU A 166 1.23 9.58 -2.72
N PHE A 167 1.24 10.90 -2.63
CA PHE A 167 1.39 11.62 -1.36
C PHE A 167 0.24 11.32 -0.38
N THR A 168 -0.99 11.18 -0.91
CA THR A 168 -2.15 10.75 -0.13
C THR A 168 -1.97 9.33 0.39
N LEU A 169 -1.52 8.39 -0.45
CA LEU A 169 -1.21 7.02 -0.03
C LEU A 169 -0.15 7.00 1.06
N HIS A 170 0.95 7.75 0.90
CA HIS A 170 2.00 7.87 1.91
C HIS A 170 1.45 8.34 3.26
N THR A 171 0.60 9.38 3.24
CA THR A 171 -0.02 9.94 4.45
C THR A 171 -0.97 8.94 5.12
N GLN A 172 -1.73 8.17 4.34
CA GLN A 172 -2.62 7.13 4.86
C GLN A 172 -1.84 5.97 5.49
N LEU A 173 -0.78 5.49 4.82
CA LEU A 173 0.11 4.45 5.35
C LEU A 173 0.80 4.87 6.66
N GLN A 174 1.23 6.14 6.77
CA GLN A 174 1.80 6.65 8.03
C GLN A 174 0.79 6.70 9.19
N LYS A 175 -0.50 6.90 8.88
CA LYS A 175 -1.57 6.99 9.90
C LYS A 175 -2.16 5.64 10.27
N GLN A 176 -2.25 4.71 9.31
CA GLN A 176 -3.03 3.48 9.43
C GLN A 176 -2.28 2.25 8.86
N GLY A 177 -0.95 2.26 8.78
CA GLY A 177 -0.13 1.18 8.18
C GLY A 177 -0.22 -0.20 8.86
N GLU A 178 -0.89 -0.27 10.01
CA GLU A 178 -1.21 -1.52 10.71
C GLU A 178 -2.46 -2.19 10.15
N ILE A 179 -3.40 -1.38 9.65
CA ILE A 179 -4.65 -1.85 9.06
C ILE A 179 -4.51 -1.89 7.55
N LEU A 180 -3.85 -0.89 6.97
CA LEU A 180 -3.64 -0.73 5.55
C LEU A 180 -2.28 -1.28 5.12
N GLU A 181 -2.26 -1.82 3.91
CA GLU A 181 -1.06 -2.17 3.17
C GLU A 181 -1.12 -1.59 1.76
N LEU A 182 0.05 -1.33 1.19
CA LEU A 182 0.22 -0.99 -0.22
C LEU A 182 0.90 -2.17 -0.91
N VAL A 183 0.29 -2.66 -1.98
CA VAL A 183 0.80 -3.79 -2.77
C VAL A 183 0.82 -3.43 -4.26
N LEU A 184 1.71 -4.08 -5.00
CA LEU A 184 1.74 -4.07 -6.47
C LEU A 184 0.92 -5.28 -6.93
N GLY A 185 -0.22 -5.05 -7.56
CA GLY A 185 -1.02 -6.11 -8.18
C GLY A 185 -0.65 -6.28 -9.65
N MET A 186 -0.54 -7.53 -10.10
CA MET A 186 -0.26 -7.92 -11.48
C MET A 186 -1.18 -9.09 -11.88
N GLY A 187 -1.53 -9.17 -13.17
CA GLY A 187 -2.45 -10.21 -13.65
C GLY A 187 -3.87 -9.98 -13.16
N LEU A 188 -4.54 -8.93 -13.65
CA LEU A 188 -5.94 -8.69 -13.37
C LEU A 188 -6.79 -9.79 -14.02
N LEU A 189 -7.39 -10.65 -13.19
CA LEU A 189 -8.42 -11.60 -13.59
C LEU A 189 -9.76 -10.87 -13.72
N ASP A 190 -10.41 -11.00 -14.86
CA ASP A 190 -11.81 -10.67 -15.10
C ASP A 190 -12.55 -11.94 -15.54
N TRP A 191 -13.48 -12.39 -14.71
CA TRP A 191 -14.23 -13.62 -14.96
C TRP A 191 -15.60 -13.62 -14.28
N ARG A 192 -16.61 -14.15 -14.97
CA ARG A 192 -17.87 -14.55 -14.33
C ARG A 192 -17.81 -16.04 -14.05
N ALA A 193 -17.17 -16.37 -12.93
CA ALA A 193 -17.01 -17.72 -12.45
C ALA A 193 -18.39 -18.41 -12.29
N PRO A 194 -18.57 -19.64 -12.82
CA PRO A 194 -19.77 -20.41 -12.57
C PRO A 194 -19.84 -20.78 -11.08
N GLY A 195 -20.82 -20.22 -10.36
CA GLY A 195 -21.08 -20.52 -8.95
C GLY A 195 -22.42 -21.23 -8.79
N GLY A 196 -22.53 -22.14 -7.83
CA GLY A 196 -23.64 -23.10 -7.69
C GLY A 196 -25.04 -22.54 -8.01
N ASN A 197 -25.47 -21.46 -7.36
CA ASN A 197 -26.79 -20.84 -7.58
C ASN A 197 -26.75 -19.55 -8.43
N SER A 198 -25.58 -18.95 -8.65
CA SER A 198 -25.42 -17.72 -9.44
C SER A 198 -23.96 -17.54 -9.87
N ALA A 199 -23.75 -17.05 -11.10
CA ALA A 199 -22.42 -16.66 -11.55
C ALA A 199 -21.82 -15.57 -10.65
N ILE A 200 -20.57 -15.75 -10.25
CA ILE A 200 -19.84 -14.85 -9.38
C ILE A 200 -18.91 -14.02 -10.24
N ALA A 201 -19.09 -12.69 -10.25
CA ALA A 201 -18.18 -11.79 -10.93
C ALA A 201 -16.92 -11.58 -10.07
N VAL A 202 -15.77 -11.80 -10.68
CA VAL A 202 -14.44 -11.62 -10.10
C VAL A 202 -13.67 -10.67 -10.98
N ARG A 203 -13.16 -9.57 -10.40
CA ARG A 203 -12.30 -8.60 -11.06
C ARG A 203 -11.15 -8.18 -10.12
N ARG A 204 -10.08 -8.97 -10.05
CA ARG A 204 -9.00 -8.79 -9.05
C ARG A 204 -7.66 -9.33 -9.55
N HIS A 205 -6.56 -8.68 -9.15
CA HIS A 205 -5.20 -9.14 -9.43
C HIS A 205 -4.88 -10.47 -8.73
N VAL A 206 -4.19 -11.35 -9.46
CA VAL A 206 -3.89 -12.72 -9.02
C VAL A 206 -2.49 -12.87 -8.47
N VAL A 207 -1.54 -12.01 -8.89
CA VAL A 207 -0.21 -11.94 -8.29
C VAL A 207 -0.09 -10.59 -7.58
N VAL A 208 0.42 -10.61 -6.36
CA VAL A 208 0.72 -9.39 -5.60
C VAL A 208 2.14 -9.41 -5.05
N GLY A 209 2.78 -8.24 -5.07
CA GLY A 209 4.07 -7.98 -4.42
C GLY A 209 3.95 -6.90 -3.35
N ASN A 210 4.74 -7.02 -2.31
CA ASN A 210 4.96 -5.97 -1.33
C ASN A 210 5.70 -4.80 -1.99
N VAL A 211 5.37 -3.59 -1.57
CA VAL A 211 6.01 -2.38 -2.09
C VAL A 211 6.42 -1.48 -0.93
N GLU A 212 7.53 -0.77 -1.12
CA GLU A 212 7.91 0.32 -0.24
C GLU A 212 7.67 1.66 -0.95
N LEU A 213 7.00 2.58 -0.25
CA LEU A 213 6.79 3.95 -0.72
C LEU A 213 7.65 4.90 0.10
N THR A 214 8.67 5.47 -0.54
CA THR A 214 9.56 6.44 0.06
C THR A 214 9.25 7.85 -0.43
N PHE A 215 9.27 8.82 0.49
CA PHE A 215 9.04 10.22 0.21
C PHE A 215 10.26 11.02 0.63
N GLU A 216 10.83 11.79 -0.31
CA GLU A 216 11.95 12.73 -0.08
C GLU A 216 11.44 14.18 -0.13
N PRO A 217 11.06 14.80 1.00
CA PRO A 217 10.50 16.16 1.02
C PRO A 217 11.44 17.20 0.42
N GLY A 218 12.75 17.09 0.68
CA GLY A 218 13.75 18.06 0.22
C GLY A 218 13.94 18.10 -1.28
N LYS A 219 13.64 17.00 -1.99
CA LYS A 219 13.71 16.93 -3.46
C LYS A 219 12.34 16.95 -4.13
N GLY A 220 11.26 16.83 -3.36
CA GLY A 220 9.91 16.69 -3.90
C GLY A 220 9.74 15.41 -4.72
N ILE A 221 10.40 14.31 -4.33
CA ILE A 221 10.37 13.03 -5.06
C ILE A 221 9.61 11.99 -4.22
N ILE A 222 8.74 11.21 -4.86
CA ILE A 222 8.17 9.99 -4.30
C ILE A 222 8.66 8.82 -5.14
N ARG A 223 9.17 7.77 -4.48
CA ARG A 223 9.54 6.51 -5.13
C ARG A 223 8.73 5.33 -4.62
N ILE A 224 8.50 4.37 -5.51
CA ILE A 224 8.00 3.03 -5.22
C ILE A 224 9.07 2.04 -5.66
N GLY A 225 9.36 1.06 -4.82
CA GLY A 225 10.30 -0.02 -5.12
C GLY A 225 10.06 -1.23 -4.23
N PRO A 226 10.94 -2.25 -4.33
CA PRO A 226 10.90 -3.38 -3.41
C PRO A 226 11.23 -2.91 -1.99
N PRO A 227 10.57 -3.45 -0.96
CA PRO A 227 11.03 -3.29 0.42
C PRO A 227 12.40 -3.94 0.62
N GLY A 228 13.13 -3.58 1.67
CA GLY A 228 14.42 -4.23 2.01
C GLY A 228 14.35 -5.75 2.27
N GLU A 229 13.15 -6.31 2.46
CA GLU A 229 12.88 -7.75 2.58
C GLU A 229 12.51 -8.43 1.24
N GLY A 230 12.52 -7.68 0.14
CA GLY A 230 12.09 -8.06 -1.19
C GLY A 230 10.59 -7.88 -1.43
N ALA A 231 10.20 -7.92 -2.71
CA ALA A 231 8.82 -7.85 -3.17
C ALA A 231 7.97 -9.01 -2.65
N ARG A 232 8.55 -10.21 -2.46
CA ARG A 232 7.86 -11.42 -1.99
C ARG A 232 6.55 -11.66 -2.72
N LEU A 233 6.68 -11.88 -4.03
CA LEU A 233 5.55 -12.16 -4.92
C LEU A 233 4.77 -13.37 -4.42
N ARG A 234 3.45 -13.28 -4.49
CA ARG A 234 2.54 -14.36 -4.07
C ARG A 234 1.28 -14.36 -4.90
N ILE A 235 0.69 -15.55 -5.03
CA ILE A 235 -0.61 -15.73 -5.67
C ILE A 235 -1.71 -15.41 -4.66
N GLU A 236 -2.72 -14.67 -5.07
CA GLU A 236 -3.97 -14.45 -4.36
C GLU A 236 -5.13 -14.94 -5.22
N ASP A 237 -5.69 -16.08 -4.83
CA ASP A 237 -6.79 -16.80 -5.49
C ASP A 237 -8.02 -16.94 -4.56
N ASP A 238 -7.96 -16.32 -3.37
CA ASP A 238 -8.98 -16.42 -2.33
C ASP A 238 -10.35 -15.88 -2.74
N MET A 239 -10.40 -15.09 -3.83
CA MET A 239 -11.62 -14.61 -4.45
C MET A 239 -12.41 -15.68 -5.21
N LEU A 240 -11.77 -16.81 -5.52
CA LEU A 240 -12.38 -17.96 -6.18
C LEU A 240 -12.97 -18.93 -5.15
N GLU A 241 -14.05 -19.61 -5.53
CA GLU A 241 -14.58 -20.75 -4.75
C GLU A 241 -13.56 -21.90 -4.76
N ALA A 242 -13.56 -22.72 -3.72
CA ALA A 242 -12.53 -23.75 -3.53
C ALA A 242 -12.45 -24.75 -4.69
N GLU A 243 -13.58 -25.07 -5.32
CA GLU A 243 -13.69 -25.99 -6.45
C GLU A 243 -13.16 -25.42 -7.76
N LEU A 244 -13.00 -24.09 -7.85
CA LEU A 244 -12.49 -23.40 -9.03
C LEU A 244 -11.00 -23.06 -8.91
N ARG A 245 -10.39 -23.31 -7.75
CA ARG A 245 -8.97 -23.06 -7.54
C ARG A 245 -8.15 -24.20 -8.17
N PRO A 246 -6.99 -23.88 -8.76
CA PRO A 246 -6.02 -24.89 -9.15
C PRO A 246 -5.71 -25.91 -8.05
N ASP A 247 -5.29 -27.11 -8.46
CA ASP A 247 -4.76 -28.11 -7.51
C ASP A 247 -3.44 -27.64 -6.90
N ARG A 248 -3.19 -28.07 -5.65
CA ARG A 248 -1.99 -27.69 -4.88
C ARG A 248 -0.67 -27.96 -5.60
N SER A 249 -0.58 -29.00 -6.42
CA SER A 249 0.63 -29.34 -7.18
C SER A 249 1.07 -28.26 -8.17
N HIS A 250 0.13 -27.47 -8.70
CA HIS A 250 0.46 -26.40 -9.64
C HIS A 250 1.00 -25.15 -8.95
N TYR A 251 0.74 -24.97 -7.65
CA TYR A 251 1.26 -23.81 -6.91
C TYR A 251 2.75 -23.89 -6.71
N THR A 252 3.32 -25.08 -6.48
CA THR A 252 4.77 -25.21 -6.21
C THR A 252 5.63 -24.73 -7.38
N GLU A 253 5.25 -25.07 -8.61
CA GLU A 253 5.96 -24.60 -9.81
C GLU A 253 5.82 -23.09 -10.00
N LEU A 254 4.61 -22.55 -9.81
CA LEU A 254 4.36 -21.12 -9.91
C LEU A 254 5.05 -20.32 -8.80
N GLU A 255 5.08 -20.83 -7.56
CA GLU A 255 5.79 -20.23 -6.45
C GLU A 255 7.29 -20.16 -6.72
N THR A 256 7.86 -21.22 -7.32
CA THR A 256 9.27 -21.23 -7.75
C THR A 256 9.53 -20.16 -8.81
N GLN A 257 8.64 -20.02 -9.80
CA GLN A 257 8.74 -18.95 -10.83
C GLN A 257 8.65 -17.55 -10.20
N LEU A 258 7.75 -17.36 -9.22
CA LEU A 258 7.59 -16.08 -8.53
C LEU A 258 8.79 -15.75 -7.62
N GLU A 259 9.42 -16.75 -7.01
CA GLU A 259 10.67 -16.60 -6.27
C GLU A 259 11.85 -16.24 -7.19
N GLU A 260 11.93 -16.84 -8.38
CA GLU A 260 12.93 -16.52 -9.40
C GLU A 260 12.81 -15.07 -9.91
N ILE A 261 11.58 -14.57 -10.10
CA ILE A 261 11.33 -13.17 -10.46
C ILE A 261 11.85 -12.23 -9.36
N GLY A 262 11.63 -12.56 -8.08
CA GLY A 262 12.10 -11.75 -6.95
C GLY A 262 11.65 -10.29 -7.03
N ASP A 263 12.63 -9.37 -7.09
CA ASP A 263 12.40 -7.92 -7.18
C ASP A 263 12.29 -7.40 -8.63
N ALA A 264 12.62 -8.24 -9.62
CA ALA A 264 12.57 -7.93 -11.04
C ALA A 264 11.13 -8.05 -11.59
N VAL A 265 10.17 -7.44 -10.91
CA VAL A 265 8.72 -7.47 -11.23
C VAL A 265 8.36 -6.84 -12.58
N TRP A 266 9.34 -6.23 -13.25
CA TRP A 266 9.22 -5.64 -14.59
C TRP A 266 9.99 -6.41 -15.67
N ASP A 267 10.63 -7.54 -15.32
CA ASP A 267 11.07 -8.53 -16.30
C ASP A 267 9.83 -9.18 -16.93
N LYS A 268 9.33 -8.50 -17.96
CA LYS A 268 8.09 -8.86 -18.66
C LYS A 268 8.10 -10.32 -19.13
N PRO A 269 9.16 -10.84 -19.79
CA PRO A 269 9.23 -12.26 -20.12
C PRO A 269 8.92 -13.20 -18.95
N LEU A 270 9.61 -13.04 -17.81
CA LEU A 270 9.42 -13.90 -16.65
C LEU A 270 8.02 -13.75 -16.04
N VAL A 271 7.57 -12.51 -15.85
CA VAL A 271 6.25 -12.23 -15.25
C VAL A 271 5.11 -12.71 -16.15
N TYR A 272 5.24 -12.53 -17.47
CA TYR A 272 4.23 -12.95 -18.44
C TYR A 272 4.14 -14.46 -18.52
N GLU A 273 5.27 -15.16 -18.43
CA GLU A 273 5.29 -16.62 -18.35
C GLU A 273 4.54 -17.12 -17.12
N ALA A 274 4.85 -16.57 -15.92
CA ALA A 274 4.18 -16.95 -14.68
C ALA A 274 2.66 -16.69 -14.73
N LEU A 275 2.24 -15.51 -15.19
CA LEU A 275 0.82 -15.16 -15.30
C LEU A 275 0.07 -16.00 -16.35
N ARG A 276 0.72 -16.30 -17.48
CA ARG A 276 0.16 -17.16 -18.52
C ARG A 276 0.05 -18.61 -18.04
N SER A 277 1.05 -19.10 -17.32
CA SER A 277 1.03 -20.42 -16.70
C SER A 277 -0.12 -20.54 -15.71
N TRP A 278 -0.26 -19.56 -14.80
CA TRP A 278 -1.38 -19.52 -13.84
C TRP A 278 -2.75 -19.50 -14.55
N ALA A 279 -2.91 -18.67 -15.59
CA ALA A 279 -4.16 -18.60 -16.34
C ALA A 279 -4.52 -19.92 -17.03
N GLY A 280 -3.53 -20.60 -17.63
CA GLY A 280 -3.73 -21.90 -18.30
C GLY A 280 -4.06 -23.04 -17.33
N VAL A 281 -3.56 -22.97 -16.09
CA VAL A 281 -3.92 -23.93 -15.03
C VAL A 281 -5.34 -23.68 -14.53
N LEU A 282 -5.79 -22.43 -14.48
CA LEU A 282 -7.13 -22.08 -14.00
C LEU A 282 -8.24 -22.66 -14.90
N GLU A 283 -8.15 -22.46 -16.22
CA GLU A 283 -9.11 -22.99 -17.19
C GLU A 283 -8.49 -23.10 -18.59
N ALA A 284 -8.84 -24.16 -19.32
CA ALA A 284 -8.21 -24.48 -20.61
C ALA A 284 -8.42 -23.42 -21.71
N ASN A 285 -9.49 -22.64 -21.65
CA ASN A 285 -9.82 -21.57 -22.60
C ASN A 285 -9.56 -20.17 -21.98
N ALA A 286 -8.74 -20.08 -20.93
CA ALA A 286 -8.34 -18.82 -20.36
C ALA A 286 -7.63 -17.94 -21.40
N HIS A 287 -7.96 -16.66 -21.40
CA HIS A 287 -7.34 -15.67 -22.28
C HIS A 287 -6.28 -14.89 -21.51
N TRP A 288 -5.13 -14.65 -22.15
CA TRP A 288 -4.03 -13.86 -21.61
C TRP A 288 -3.77 -12.62 -22.46
N HIS A 289 -3.53 -11.49 -21.80
CA HIS A 289 -3.18 -10.22 -22.44
C HIS A 289 -2.00 -9.53 -21.76
N GLU A 290 -0.99 -9.14 -22.56
CA GLU A 290 0.26 -8.51 -22.10
C GLU A 290 0.18 -6.99 -21.87
N GLY A 291 -0.97 -6.37 -22.15
CA GLY A 291 -1.14 -4.92 -22.07
C GLY A 291 -1.05 -4.37 -20.63
N LEU A 292 -0.56 -3.14 -20.50
CA LEU A 292 -0.64 -2.39 -19.24
C LEU A 292 -2.09 -2.01 -18.89
N ASP A 293 -2.99 -2.06 -19.86
CA ASP A 293 -4.43 -1.86 -19.71
C ASP A 293 -5.16 -3.15 -19.37
N ALA A 294 -6.20 -3.01 -18.56
CA ALA A 294 -7.14 -4.09 -18.27
C ALA A 294 -8.04 -4.35 -19.48
N ARG A 295 -8.06 -5.59 -19.99
CA ARG A 295 -9.06 -6.02 -20.98
C ARG A 295 -10.24 -6.69 -20.31
N GLU A 296 -11.44 -6.28 -20.72
CA GLU A 296 -12.67 -6.92 -20.26
C GLU A 296 -12.87 -8.26 -20.98
N GLY A 297 -13.11 -9.30 -20.19
CA GLY A 297 -13.39 -10.63 -20.71
C GLY A 297 -14.79 -10.73 -21.31
N ASN A 298 -15.04 -11.78 -22.09
CA ASN A 298 -16.39 -12.11 -22.57
C ASN A 298 -17.30 -12.69 -21.46
N GLY A 299 -16.80 -12.77 -20.22
CA GLY A 299 -17.45 -13.34 -19.04
C GLY A 299 -17.50 -14.87 -19.01
N LYS A 300 -17.45 -15.55 -20.17
CA LYS A 300 -17.56 -17.01 -20.26
C LYS A 300 -16.29 -17.72 -19.80
N TYR A 301 -15.15 -17.23 -20.25
CA TYR A 301 -13.83 -17.76 -19.91
C TYR A 301 -13.04 -16.72 -19.11
N PRO A 302 -12.13 -17.14 -18.22
CA PRO A 302 -11.31 -16.20 -17.47
C PRO A 302 -10.40 -15.42 -18.42
N CYS A 303 -10.32 -14.11 -18.19
CA CYS A 303 -9.43 -13.20 -18.90
C CYS A 303 -8.42 -12.65 -17.90
N VAL A 304 -7.12 -12.89 -18.12
CA VAL A 304 -6.04 -12.36 -17.29
C VAL A 304 -5.25 -11.35 -18.10
N SER A 305 -5.21 -10.10 -17.62
CA SER A 305 -4.43 -9.01 -18.23
C SER A 305 -3.25 -8.63 -17.33
N PHE A 306 -2.05 -8.38 -17.86
CA PHE A 306 -0.91 -7.94 -17.05
C PHE A 306 -1.28 -6.75 -16.14
N ALA A 307 -1.85 -5.69 -16.72
CA ALA A 307 -2.59 -4.61 -16.06
C ALA A 307 -2.10 -4.23 -14.64
N PRO A 308 -0.83 -3.81 -14.47
CA PRO A 308 -0.25 -3.58 -13.16
C PRO A 308 -0.86 -2.35 -12.47
N ALA A 309 -1.05 -2.45 -11.14
CA ALA A 309 -1.62 -1.38 -10.33
C ALA A 309 -1.03 -1.32 -8.93
N LEU A 310 -0.89 -0.10 -8.38
CA LEU A 310 -0.66 0.12 -6.96
C LEU A 310 -2.00 0.08 -6.23
N ILE A 311 -2.11 -0.80 -5.24
CA ILE A 311 -3.37 -1.07 -4.54
C ILE A 311 -3.17 -0.78 -3.06
N LEU A 312 -3.89 0.22 -2.56
CA LEU A 312 -4.03 0.46 -1.13
C LEU A 312 -5.29 -0.24 -0.63
N ARG A 313 -5.13 -1.14 0.32
CA ARG A 313 -6.23 -1.95 0.87
C ARG A 313 -6.01 -2.29 2.32
N LYS A 314 -7.05 -2.79 2.98
CA LYS A 314 -6.90 -3.41 4.30
C LYS A 314 -6.11 -4.70 4.16
N ARG A 315 -5.20 -4.95 5.11
CA ARG A 315 -4.40 -6.18 5.18
C ARG A 315 -5.33 -7.39 5.15
N LEU A 316 -5.12 -8.25 4.16
CA LEU A 316 -5.87 -9.48 4.04
C LEU A 316 -5.43 -10.46 5.12
N GLN A 317 -6.40 -10.97 5.87
CA GLN A 317 -6.16 -11.99 6.88
C GLN A 317 -5.88 -13.37 6.27
N THR A 318 -6.04 -13.52 4.95
CA THR A 318 -5.73 -14.73 4.18
C THR A 318 -4.28 -15.19 4.36
N GLY A 319 -3.33 -14.25 4.50
CA GLY A 319 -1.94 -14.59 4.81
C GLY A 319 -1.80 -15.35 6.13
N MET A 320 -2.62 -15.00 7.13
CA MET A 320 -2.63 -15.71 8.40
C MET A 320 -3.26 -17.10 8.30
N VAL A 321 -4.30 -17.25 7.46
CA VAL A 321 -4.87 -18.57 7.16
C VAL A 321 -3.80 -19.50 6.58
N ARG A 322 -3.00 -19.03 5.60
CA ARG A 322 -1.91 -19.82 5.01
C ARG A 322 -0.81 -20.17 6.02
N VAL A 323 -0.45 -19.24 6.92
CA VAL A 323 0.50 -19.52 8.00
C VAL A 323 -0.03 -20.63 8.91
N TYR A 324 -1.31 -20.58 9.29
CA TYR A 324 -1.91 -21.65 10.09
C TYR A 324 -2.02 -22.97 9.33
N GLU A 325 -2.26 -22.96 8.01
CA GLU A 325 -2.23 -24.16 7.18
C GLU A 325 -0.86 -24.83 7.20
N LYS A 326 0.21 -24.05 6.95
CA LYS A 326 1.58 -24.56 7.02
C LYS A 326 1.90 -25.09 8.42
N LEU A 327 1.49 -24.37 9.47
CA LEU A 327 1.68 -24.83 10.84
C LEU A 327 0.93 -26.14 11.13
N ILE A 328 -0.28 -26.33 10.58
CA ILE A 328 -1.04 -27.58 10.72
C ILE A 328 -0.33 -28.72 9.99
N GLU A 329 0.24 -28.46 8.81
CA GLU A 329 1.04 -29.43 8.05
C GLU A 329 2.29 -29.84 8.85
N ASP A 330 3.07 -28.85 9.31
CA ASP A 330 4.27 -29.07 10.12
C ASP A 330 3.94 -29.86 11.40
N LEU A 331 2.89 -29.47 12.14
CA LEU A 331 2.46 -30.15 13.38
C LEU A 331 1.85 -31.55 13.14
N GLY A 332 1.49 -31.87 11.90
CA GLY A 332 0.98 -33.18 11.50
C GLY A 332 2.09 -34.24 11.35
N GLU A 333 3.35 -33.82 11.23
CA GLU A 333 4.50 -34.71 11.10
C GLU A 333 4.90 -35.34 12.45
N GLU A 334 5.28 -36.64 12.45
CA GLU A 334 5.53 -37.44 13.67
C GLU A 334 6.69 -36.94 14.55
N ASN A 335 7.55 -36.03 14.06
CA ASN A 335 8.71 -35.48 14.78
C ASN A 335 8.64 -33.95 15.00
N SER A 336 7.46 -33.36 14.82
CA SER A 336 7.29 -31.92 14.96
C SER A 336 7.26 -31.48 16.43
N SER A 337 7.96 -30.38 16.72
CA SER A 337 7.94 -29.76 18.04
C SER A 337 6.91 -28.63 18.07
N VAL A 338 6.06 -28.61 19.10
CA VAL A 338 5.13 -27.50 19.34
C VAL A 338 5.93 -26.23 19.61
N PRO A 339 5.56 -25.07 19.00
CA PRO A 339 6.23 -23.80 19.30
C PRO A 339 6.30 -23.53 20.80
N ASP A 340 7.47 -23.15 21.32
CA ASP A 340 7.74 -23.04 22.75
C ASP A 340 6.79 -22.13 23.54
N GLY A 341 6.12 -21.18 22.87
CA GLY A 341 5.13 -20.27 23.47
C GLY A 341 3.71 -20.83 23.55
N TRP A 342 3.41 -21.92 22.83
CA TRP A 342 2.07 -22.50 22.77
C TRP A 342 1.74 -23.41 23.96
N GLY A 343 2.76 -23.91 24.67
CA GLY A 343 2.55 -24.83 25.80
C GLY A 343 1.59 -24.29 26.86
N ILE A 344 1.61 -22.99 27.14
CA ILE A 344 0.72 -22.32 28.11
C ILE A 344 -0.75 -22.30 27.64
N LEU A 345 -0.99 -22.23 26.33
CA LEU A 345 -2.33 -22.16 25.76
C LEU A 345 -3.00 -23.54 25.66
N ILE A 346 -2.22 -24.60 25.84
CA ILE A 346 -2.57 -25.95 25.40
C ILE A 346 -2.55 -26.96 26.55
N ASP A 347 -1.65 -26.78 27.52
CA ASP A 347 -1.49 -27.71 28.63
C ASP A 347 -2.18 -27.20 29.90
N ASP A 348 -3.24 -27.90 30.33
CA ASP A 348 -3.93 -27.67 31.60
C ASP A 348 -3.04 -27.99 32.81
N LYS A 349 -1.95 -28.75 32.63
CA LYS A 349 -0.92 -29.03 33.65
C LYS A 349 0.16 -27.96 33.70
N TRP A 350 -0.19 -26.71 33.41
CA TRP A 350 0.61 -25.60 33.88
C TRP A 350 0.60 -25.64 35.42
N GLU A 351 1.58 -26.32 36.01
CA GLU A 351 2.01 -26.01 37.37
C GLU A 351 2.47 -24.57 37.31
N SER A 352 1.52 -23.67 37.55
CA SER A 352 1.84 -22.36 38.07
C SER A 352 2.70 -22.63 39.30
N LYS A 353 4.02 -22.51 39.15
CA LYS A 353 4.75 -21.90 40.25
C LYS A 353 3.96 -20.61 40.50
N PRO A 354 3.31 -20.45 41.67
CA PRO A 354 2.63 -19.20 41.96
C PRO A 354 3.64 -18.09 41.64
N PRO A 355 3.21 -16.99 40.99
CA PRO A 355 4.13 -15.92 40.63
C PRO A 355 4.96 -15.66 41.87
N SER A 356 6.27 -15.90 41.78
CA SER A 356 7.15 -15.68 42.91
C SER A 356 7.13 -14.19 43.14
N ILE A 357 6.22 -13.72 44.00
CA ILE A 357 6.27 -12.38 44.55
C ILE A 357 7.68 -12.30 45.13
N PRO A 358 8.59 -11.48 44.57
CA PRO A 358 9.94 -11.42 45.10
C PRO A 358 9.79 -11.01 46.56
N LYS A 359 10.14 -11.90 47.48
CA LYS A 359 10.10 -11.57 48.91
C LYS A 359 10.89 -10.28 49.12
N PRO A 360 10.39 -9.34 49.95
CA PRO A 360 11.16 -8.18 50.34
C PRO A 360 12.54 -8.63 50.83
N VAL A 361 13.59 -7.96 50.35
CA VAL A 361 15.00 -8.34 50.50
C VAL A 361 15.49 -8.39 51.96
N ASP A 362 14.65 -8.06 52.95
CA ASP A 362 15.07 -7.96 54.35
C ASP A 362 15.13 -9.29 55.12
N GLU A 363 14.73 -10.44 54.56
CA GLU A 363 14.71 -11.72 55.30
C GLU A 363 15.65 -12.83 54.79
N LEU A 364 16.59 -12.53 53.89
CA LEU A 364 17.60 -13.51 53.45
C LEU A 364 19.01 -13.01 53.74
N THR A 365 19.40 -13.13 55.01
CA THR A 365 20.81 -13.12 55.41
C THR A 365 21.52 -14.31 54.77
N GLY A 366 22.46 -14.04 53.86
CA GLY A 366 23.59 -14.95 53.63
C GLY A 366 23.69 -15.68 52.28
N ILE A 367 23.04 -15.23 51.21
CA ILE A 367 23.40 -15.67 49.84
C ILE A 367 23.48 -14.42 48.97
N THR A 368 24.70 -14.06 48.56
CA THR A 368 24.93 -13.05 47.52
C THR A 368 24.16 -13.45 46.27
N PRO A 369 23.22 -12.63 45.76
CA PRO A 369 22.60 -12.91 44.48
C PRO A 369 23.70 -12.80 43.42
N SER A 370 23.69 -13.72 42.45
CA SER A 370 24.44 -13.58 41.20
C SER A 370 24.17 -12.18 40.65
N ASP A 371 25.16 -11.30 40.75
CA ASP A 371 25.10 -9.90 40.33
C ASP A 371 25.34 -9.89 38.81
N SER A 372 24.39 -10.46 38.05
CA SER A 372 24.38 -10.29 36.60
C SER A 372 24.29 -8.79 36.32
N GLU A 373 25.30 -8.24 35.67
CA GLU A 373 25.41 -6.81 35.43
C GLU A 373 24.19 -6.33 34.61
N ILE A 374 23.41 -5.41 35.16
CA ILE A 374 22.21 -4.89 34.51
C ILE A 374 22.58 -3.69 33.63
N TYR A 375 22.54 -3.88 32.31
CA TYR A 375 22.81 -2.85 31.31
C TYR A 375 21.60 -1.95 31.03
N PHE A 376 21.34 -0.97 31.88
CA PHE A 376 20.29 0.03 31.70
C PHE A 376 20.86 1.41 31.30
N PRO A 377 20.52 1.95 30.10
CA PRO A 377 20.94 3.30 29.71
C PRO A 377 20.16 4.43 30.43
N LEU A 378 18.96 4.14 30.95
CA LEU A 378 18.10 5.11 31.62
C LEU A 378 17.96 4.78 33.12
N PRO A 379 17.72 5.78 33.98
CA PRO A 379 17.45 5.55 35.41
C PRO A 379 16.31 4.55 35.61
N ALA A 380 16.51 3.58 36.50
CA ALA A 380 15.50 2.58 36.83
C ALA A 380 15.29 2.48 38.34
N ASN A 381 14.04 2.38 38.77
CA ASN A 381 13.67 2.11 40.15
C ASN A 381 13.82 0.61 40.48
N ARG A 382 13.57 0.25 41.75
CA ARG A 382 13.73 -1.12 42.24
C ARG A 382 12.77 -2.08 41.55
N GLU A 383 11.54 -1.65 41.31
CA GLU A 383 10.49 -2.41 40.66
C GLU A 383 10.87 -2.75 39.21
N GLN A 384 11.41 -1.79 38.46
CA GLN A 384 11.89 -2.00 37.09
C GLN A 384 13.06 -2.98 37.01
N ARG A 385 13.96 -2.97 38.01
CA ARG A 385 15.05 -3.95 38.10
C ARG A 385 14.56 -5.35 38.44
N GLN A 386 13.47 -5.48 39.21
CA GLN A 386 12.86 -6.78 39.48
C GLN A 386 12.28 -7.43 38.22
N ILE A 387 11.86 -6.65 37.22
CA ILE A 387 11.35 -7.17 35.95
C ILE A 387 12.43 -7.97 35.21
N VAL A 388 13.69 -7.51 35.20
CA VAL A 388 14.81 -8.26 34.58
C VAL A 388 15.00 -9.61 35.27
N ARG A 389 14.99 -9.63 36.61
CA ARG A 389 15.14 -10.86 37.38
C ARG A 389 14.00 -11.84 37.13
N ALA A 390 12.78 -11.33 37.01
CA ALA A 390 11.63 -12.14 36.62
C ALA A 390 11.80 -12.71 35.20
N LEU A 391 12.34 -11.94 34.25
CA LEU A 391 12.61 -12.41 32.89
C LEU A 391 13.74 -13.46 32.80
N GLU A 392 14.66 -13.49 33.77
CA GLU A 392 15.69 -14.54 33.86
C GLU A 392 15.12 -15.88 34.32
N SER A 393 14.07 -15.87 35.16
CA SER A 393 13.45 -17.09 35.72
C SER A 393 12.16 -17.52 35.01
N ASP A 394 11.40 -16.58 34.47
CA ASP A 394 10.05 -16.80 33.93
C ASP A 394 10.03 -16.58 32.42
N ARG A 395 9.31 -17.47 31.70
CA ARG A 395 9.13 -17.34 30.24
C ARG A 395 8.26 -16.14 29.84
N HIS A 396 7.38 -15.67 30.74
CA HIS A 396 6.42 -14.60 30.48
C HIS A 396 6.30 -13.71 31.72
N VAL A 397 6.40 -12.40 31.53
CA VAL A 397 6.24 -11.41 32.60
C VAL A 397 5.22 -10.37 32.16
N LEU A 398 4.12 -10.26 32.92
CA LEU A 398 3.10 -9.23 32.69
C LEU A 398 3.45 -7.99 33.53
N VAL A 399 3.73 -6.88 32.86
CA VAL A 399 4.03 -5.60 33.51
C VAL A 399 2.84 -4.66 33.33
N GLN A 400 2.21 -4.27 34.44
CA GLN A 400 1.10 -3.30 34.46
C GLN A 400 1.49 -2.04 35.24
N GLY A 401 1.08 -0.88 34.76
CA GLY A 401 1.31 0.38 35.46
C GLY A 401 0.39 1.50 34.97
N PRO A 402 0.02 2.47 35.82
CA PRO A 402 -0.74 3.67 35.44
C PRO A 402 -0.08 4.50 34.31
N PRO A 403 -0.82 5.35 33.58
CA PRO A 403 -0.24 6.28 32.61
C PRO A 403 0.87 7.13 33.26
N GLY A 404 2.01 7.32 32.57
CA GLY A 404 3.12 8.15 33.05
C GLY A 404 4.14 7.46 33.96
N THR A 405 3.97 6.19 34.34
CA THR A 405 4.90 5.48 35.25
C THR A 405 6.15 4.90 34.57
N GLY A 406 6.64 5.52 33.49
CA GLY A 406 7.90 5.12 32.84
C GLY A 406 7.89 3.76 32.14
N LYS A 407 6.74 3.28 31.64
CA LYS A 407 6.65 2.01 30.89
C LYS A 407 7.57 1.98 29.67
N SER A 408 7.58 3.04 28.86
CA SER A 408 8.47 3.15 27.69
C SER A 408 9.95 3.14 28.09
N HIS A 409 10.33 3.83 29.17
CA HIS A 409 11.69 3.76 29.72
C HIS A 409 12.04 2.36 30.21
N THR A 410 11.08 1.65 30.80
CA THR A 410 11.26 0.25 31.23
C THR A 410 11.53 -0.63 30.01
N ILE A 411 10.76 -0.49 28.93
CA ILE A 411 10.94 -1.24 27.68
C ILE A 411 12.32 -0.96 27.09
N ALA A 412 12.74 0.31 26.98
CA ALA A 412 14.06 0.67 26.46
C ALA A 412 15.21 0.07 27.29
N ASN A 413 15.10 0.12 28.62
CA ASN A 413 16.06 -0.49 29.54
C ASN A 413 16.14 -2.02 29.37
N LEU A 414 14.98 -2.68 29.25
CA LEU A 414 14.92 -4.13 29.01
C LEU A 414 15.52 -4.50 27.66
N MET A 415 15.24 -3.75 26.60
CA MET A 415 15.82 -3.97 25.27
C MET A 415 17.34 -3.90 25.34
N CYS A 416 17.90 -2.85 25.94
CA CYS A 416 19.35 -2.69 26.05
C CYS A 416 19.97 -3.83 26.84
N HIS A 417 19.36 -4.25 27.95
CA HIS A 417 19.83 -5.39 28.72
C HIS A 417 19.79 -6.69 27.93
N LEU A 418 18.69 -6.99 27.24
CA LEU A 418 18.54 -8.20 26.42
C LEU A 418 19.52 -8.21 25.24
N LEU A 419 19.70 -7.08 24.55
CA LEU A 419 20.66 -6.95 23.46
C LEU A 419 22.11 -7.07 23.96
N ALA A 420 22.45 -6.44 25.08
CA ALA A 420 23.78 -6.53 25.70
C ALA A 420 24.11 -7.95 26.18
N THR A 421 23.10 -8.74 26.54
CA THR A 421 23.25 -10.16 26.91
C THR A 421 23.18 -11.11 25.69
N GLY A 422 23.26 -10.57 24.47
CA GLY A 422 23.32 -11.35 23.23
C GLY A 422 21.99 -11.95 22.78
N LYS A 423 20.85 -11.48 23.31
CA LYS A 423 19.52 -11.92 22.89
C LYS A 423 19.04 -11.11 21.68
N ARG A 424 18.22 -11.76 20.85
CA ARG A 424 17.44 -11.09 19.80
C ARG A 424 16.09 -10.69 20.37
N VAL A 425 15.66 -9.45 20.11
CA VAL A 425 14.41 -8.90 20.65
C VAL A 425 13.48 -8.55 19.49
N LEU A 426 12.25 -9.06 19.53
CA LEU A 426 11.14 -8.62 18.69
C LEU A 426 10.19 -7.77 19.54
N ILE A 427 9.82 -6.59 19.06
CA ILE A 427 8.90 -5.69 19.75
C ILE A 427 7.63 -5.59 18.94
N THR A 428 6.51 -5.80 19.60
CA THR A 428 5.18 -5.62 19.02
C THR A 428 4.40 -4.61 19.85
N ALA A 429 3.56 -3.82 19.20
CA ALA A 429 2.65 -2.89 19.84
C ALA A 429 1.33 -2.88 19.06
N GLU A 430 0.25 -2.49 19.72
CA GLU A 430 -1.05 -2.31 19.05
C GLU A 430 -1.04 -1.12 18.07
N THR A 431 -0.18 -0.11 18.33
CA THR A 431 -0.06 1.08 17.47
C THR A 431 1.40 1.41 17.11
N ALA A 432 1.67 1.76 15.85
CA ALA A 432 3.01 2.09 15.34
C ALA A 432 3.57 3.36 16.00
N ARG A 433 2.68 4.24 16.49
CA ARG A 433 3.06 5.40 17.30
C ARG A 433 3.74 5.00 18.60
N ALA A 434 3.33 3.90 19.22
CA ALA A 434 3.97 3.40 20.45
C ALA A 434 5.41 2.95 20.19
N LEU A 435 5.70 2.42 18.99
CA LEU A 435 7.05 2.01 18.58
C LEU A 435 7.96 3.22 18.29
N LYS A 436 7.44 4.31 17.70
CA LYS A 436 8.24 5.53 17.42
C LYS A 436 8.77 6.24 18.68
N VAL A 437 8.21 5.93 19.86
CA VAL A 437 8.57 6.53 21.15
C VAL A 437 9.63 5.69 21.89
N LEU A 438 9.80 4.44 21.49
CA LEU A 438 10.84 3.53 21.97
C LEU A 438 12.11 3.73 21.14
#